data_AF-A0A7S4QAC4-F1
#
_entry.id   AF-A0A7S4QAC4-F1
#
_cell.length_a   1.000
_cell.length_b   1.000
_cell.length_c   1.000
_cell.angle_alpha   90.00
_cell.angle_beta   90.00
_cell.angle_gamma   90.00
#
_symmetry.space_group_name_H-M   'P 1'
#
loop_
_entity.id
_entity.type
_entity.pdbx_description
1 polymer ?
#
loop_
_entity_poly.entity_id
_entity_poly.type
_entity_poly.pdbx_seq_one_letter_code
_entity_poly.pdbx_strand_id
1 'polypeptide(L)'
;MTALLKGSSTAVFVEGAAAGSARPSRRARTAAEAGAGERQALERGIQLALERELLPRDVEVEPVKHVELSGRSAEDAADEIIGTLGEAASSGCVVVLQGKACDEKKAVVTELKYKLGQAEVWPMVTFFRAMTFMLLTFSEQTGSTLQDVLQKPEMIAAGIEMIEEMGESKSLGEMAANAESMMAMTSDASKIGENLPLSLEYGQGELINFVTSALGKVAGTGLTVLIDGEVETLRYIRSPHRFEF
;
A
#
# COMPACT_ATOMS: atom_id res chain seq x y z
N MET A 1 -73.34 -34.98 -32.94
CA MET A 1 -73.36 -33.58 -33.44
C MET A 1 -72.78 -32.69 -32.36
N THR A 2 -71.70 -32.00 -32.72
CA THR A 2 -71.23 -30.70 -32.18
C THR A 2 -70.59 -30.66 -30.78
N ALA A 3 -69.43 -29.98 -30.79
CA ALA A 3 -68.41 -29.81 -29.76
C ALA A 3 -68.72 -28.73 -28.71
N LEU A 4 -67.94 -28.68 -27.61
CA LEU A 4 -66.99 -27.57 -27.33
C LEU A 4 -66.32 -27.68 -25.94
N LEU A 5 -65.02 -27.38 -25.95
CA LEU A 5 -64.06 -27.27 -24.84
C LEU A 5 -64.30 -26.04 -23.94
N LYS A 6 -63.85 -26.15 -22.68
CA LYS A 6 -63.22 -25.12 -21.79
C LYS A 6 -63.21 -25.74 -20.37
N GLY A 7 -62.18 -25.72 -19.54
CA GLY A 7 -60.85 -25.10 -19.52
C GLY A 7 -60.41 -25.22 -18.06
N SER A 8 -59.43 -26.08 -17.76
CA SER A 8 -58.99 -26.35 -16.39
C SER A 8 -57.82 -25.43 -16.04
N SER A 9 -58.01 -24.57 -15.06
CA SER A 9 -57.01 -23.63 -14.55
C SER A 9 -56.09 -24.36 -13.57
N THR A 10 -54.81 -24.47 -13.94
CA THR A 10 -53.75 -24.99 -13.06
C THR A 10 -53.12 -23.80 -12.33
N ALA A 11 -53.24 -23.78 -11.00
CA ALA A 11 -52.59 -22.80 -10.15
C ALA A 11 -51.05 -23.00 -10.21
N VAL A 12 -50.34 -21.95 -10.63
CA VAL A 12 -48.88 -21.85 -10.52
C VAL A 12 -48.58 -21.23 -9.16
N PHE A 13 -48.06 -22.03 -8.23
CA PHE A 13 -47.42 -21.51 -7.03
C PHE A 13 -46.09 -20.87 -7.45
N VAL A 14 -45.99 -19.55 -7.27
CA VAL A 14 -44.73 -18.82 -7.36
C VAL A 14 -44.03 -19.01 -6.02
N GLU A 15 -43.09 -19.95 -5.97
CA GLU A 15 -42.18 -20.12 -4.85
C GLU A 15 -41.11 -19.01 -4.92
N GLY A 16 -40.98 -18.26 -3.84
CA GLY A 16 -40.11 -17.09 -3.75
C GLY A 16 -38.64 -17.45 -3.94
N ALA A 17 -37.97 -16.74 -4.85
CA ALA A 17 -36.52 -16.74 -4.95
C ALA A 17 -35.95 -16.08 -3.69
N ALA A 18 -35.47 -16.89 -2.76
CA ALA A 18 -34.57 -16.45 -1.70
C ALA A 18 -33.31 -15.86 -2.34
N ALA A 19 -32.99 -14.62 -1.97
CA ALA A 19 -31.76 -13.93 -2.34
C ALA A 19 -30.56 -14.82 -1.95
N GLY A 20 -29.89 -15.39 -2.95
CA GLY A 20 -28.67 -16.16 -2.75
C GLY A 20 -27.58 -15.24 -2.23
N SER A 21 -27.20 -15.40 -0.95
CA SER A 21 -25.96 -14.83 -0.43
C SER A 21 -24.80 -15.46 -1.22
N ALA A 22 -24.24 -14.73 -2.17
CA ALA A 22 -23.08 -15.18 -2.92
C ALA A 22 -21.92 -15.43 -1.95
N ARG A 23 -21.56 -16.70 -1.75
CA ARG A 23 -20.36 -17.07 -0.98
C ARG A 23 -19.14 -16.50 -1.71
N PRO A 24 -18.28 -15.71 -1.04
CA PRO A 24 -17.09 -15.16 -1.69
C PRO A 24 -16.21 -16.28 -2.23
N SER A 25 -15.64 -16.03 -3.41
CA SER A 25 -14.76 -16.96 -4.11
C SER A 25 -13.55 -17.33 -3.25
N ARG A 26 -12.95 -18.50 -3.49
CA ARG A 26 -11.78 -18.96 -2.73
C ARG A 26 -10.62 -17.95 -2.79
N ARG A 27 -10.41 -17.30 -3.96
CA ARG A 27 -9.42 -16.22 -4.14
C ARG A 27 -9.71 -14.99 -3.28
N ALA A 28 -10.98 -14.57 -3.21
CA ALA A 28 -11.39 -13.44 -2.38
C ALA A 28 -11.20 -13.72 -0.88
N ARG A 29 -11.40 -14.98 -0.43
CA ARG A 29 -11.14 -15.39 0.96
C ARG A 29 -9.65 -15.36 1.30
N THR A 30 -8.80 -15.95 0.44
CA THR A 30 -7.34 -15.90 0.64
C THR A 30 -6.79 -14.48 0.62
N ALA A 31 -7.33 -13.59 -0.22
CA ALA A 31 -6.93 -12.18 -0.22
C ALA A 31 -7.39 -11.43 1.05
N ALA A 32 -8.58 -11.73 1.56
CA ALA A 32 -9.08 -11.18 2.82
C ALA A 32 -8.29 -11.69 4.04
N GLU A 33 -7.93 -12.97 4.06
CA GLU A 33 -7.10 -13.57 5.12
C GLU A 33 -5.67 -13.05 5.09
N ALA A 34 -5.07 -12.92 3.89
CA ALA A 34 -3.75 -12.30 3.72
C ALA A 34 -3.75 -10.84 4.19
N GLY A 35 -4.75 -10.04 3.78
CA GLY A 35 -4.87 -8.64 4.21
C GLY A 35 -5.12 -8.48 5.71
N ALA A 36 -5.80 -9.44 6.37
CA ALA A 36 -5.96 -9.44 7.82
C ALA A 36 -4.63 -9.75 8.54
N GLY A 37 -3.84 -10.70 8.00
CA GLY A 37 -2.51 -11.03 8.52
C GLY A 37 -1.51 -9.87 8.37
N GLU A 38 -1.53 -9.17 7.23
CA GLU A 38 -0.69 -7.99 6.99
C GLU A 38 -1.03 -6.86 7.96
N ARG A 39 -2.33 -6.55 8.17
CA ARG A 39 -2.74 -5.53 9.14
C ARG A 39 -2.26 -5.83 10.55
N GLN A 40 -2.42 -7.08 11.00
CA GLN A 40 -1.96 -7.48 12.33
C GLN A 40 -0.43 -7.37 12.45
N ALA A 41 0.32 -7.67 11.39
CA ALA A 41 1.76 -7.50 11.35
C ALA A 41 2.18 -6.02 11.39
N LEU A 42 1.47 -5.14 10.68
CA LEU A 42 1.69 -3.69 10.74
C LEU A 42 1.54 -3.18 12.18
N GLU A 43 0.44 -3.54 12.85
CA GLU A 43 0.17 -3.14 14.24
C GLU A 43 1.26 -3.63 15.20
N ARG A 44 1.64 -4.91 15.11
CA ARG A 44 2.75 -5.46 15.91
C ARG A 44 4.07 -4.78 15.62
N GLY A 45 4.33 -4.46 14.36
CA GLY A 45 5.58 -3.81 13.98
C GLY A 45 5.72 -2.38 14.47
N ILE A 46 4.61 -1.62 14.50
CA ILE A 46 4.61 -0.30 15.17
C ILE A 46 4.93 -0.47 16.65
N GLN A 47 4.28 -1.41 17.34
CA GLN A 47 4.55 -1.66 18.76
C GLN A 47 6.02 -2.03 19.01
N LEU A 48 6.60 -2.91 18.19
CA LEU A 48 8.00 -3.29 18.27
C LEU A 48 8.93 -2.10 18.02
N ALA A 49 8.63 -1.25 17.04
CA ALA A 49 9.40 -0.05 16.75
C ALA A 49 9.36 0.98 17.90
N LEU A 50 8.23 1.10 18.60
CA LEU A 50 8.10 1.91 19.82
C LEU A 50 8.91 1.34 20.99
N GLU A 51 8.93 0.01 21.15
CA GLU A 51 9.73 -0.68 22.17
C GLU A 51 11.23 -0.54 21.93
N ARG A 52 11.64 -0.52 20.66
CA ARG A 52 13.02 -0.28 20.22
C ARG A 52 13.41 1.21 20.19
N GLU A 53 12.50 2.10 20.58
CA GLU A 53 12.71 3.56 20.55
C GLU A 53 13.07 4.11 19.15
N LEU A 54 12.69 3.39 18.10
CA LEU A 54 12.90 3.80 16.71
C LEU A 54 11.85 4.81 16.25
N LEU A 55 10.68 4.81 16.90
CA LEU A 55 9.58 5.73 16.64
C LEU A 55 9.15 6.44 17.94
N PRO A 56 8.71 7.70 17.85
CA PRO A 56 8.14 8.41 18.99
C PRO A 56 6.80 7.79 19.42
N ARG A 57 6.55 7.69 20.73
CA ARG A 57 5.28 7.16 21.27
C ARG A 57 4.08 8.06 20.97
N ASP A 58 4.30 9.37 21.04
CA ASP A 58 3.27 10.37 20.81
C ASP A 58 3.58 11.12 19.52
N VAL A 59 2.65 11.04 18.56
CA VAL A 59 2.74 11.74 17.28
C VAL A 59 1.48 12.56 17.08
N GLU A 60 1.66 13.88 16.99
CA GLU A 60 0.60 14.80 16.59
C GLU A 60 0.42 14.77 15.07
N VAL A 61 -0.55 14.02 14.56
CA VAL A 61 -0.78 13.91 13.12
C VAL A 61 -1.47 15.17 12.60
N GLU A 62 -1.00 15.71 11.48
CA GLU A 62 -1.65 16.86 10.83
C GLU A 62 -3.08 16.52 10.36
N PRO A 63 -3.96 17.53 10.17
CA PRO A 63 -5.32 17.28 9.72
C PRO A 63 -5.40 16.44 8.44
N VAL A 64 -6.21 15.38 8.50
CA VAL A 64 -6.45 14.46 7.39
C VAL A 64 -7.74 14.83 6.67
N LYS A 65 -7.69 14.90 5.33
CA LYS A 65 -8.86 15.15 4.48
C LYS A 65 -9.35 13.83 3.92
N HIS A 66 -10.66 13.57 3.97
CA HIS A 66 -11.22 12.33 3.47
C HIS A 66 -11.63 12.48 2.01
N VAL A 67 -11.27 11.50 1.19
CA VAL A 67 -11.55 11.45 -0.25
C VAL A 67 -12.47 10.25 -0.50
N GLU A 68 -13.77 10.53 -0.66
CA GLU A 68 -14.75 9.50 -0.99
C GLU A 68 -14.59 9.07 -2.46
N LEU A 69 -14.42 7.77 -2.70
CA LEU A 69 -14.28 7.19 -4.05
C LEU A 69 -15.59 6.62 -4.60
N SER A 70 -16.59 6.37 -3.74
CA SER A 70 -17.85 5.75 -4.15
C SER A 70 -18.58 6.59 -5.21
N GLY A 71 -18.67 6.05 -6.42
CA GLY A 71 -19.37 6.69 -7.54
C GLY A 71 -18.62 7.86 -8.19
N ARG A 72 -17.32 8.01 -7.89
CA ARG A 72 -16.46 9.05 -8.49
C ARG A 72 -15.39 8.44 -9.37
N SER A 73 -14.95 9.20 -10.38
CA SER A 73 -13.81 8.80 -11.19
C SER A 73 -12.50 9.08 -10.43
N ALA A 74 -11.45 8.33 -10.75
CA ALA A 74 -10.11 8.60 -10.23
C ALA A 74 -9.61 10.00 -10.63
N GLU A 75 -10.00 10.46 -11.82
CA GLU A 75 -9.69 11.78 -12.35
C GLU A 75 -10.28 12.90 -11.48
N ASP A 76 -11.56 12.79 -11.13
CA ASP A 76 -12.27 13.78 -10.28
C ASP A 76 -11.70 13.83 -8.86
N ALA A 77 -11.31 12.67 -8.31
CA ALA A 77 -10.69 12.59 -7.00
C ALA A 77 -9.27 13.20 -7.03
N ALA A 78 -8.50 12.96 -8.08
CA ALA A 78 -7.19 13.59 -8.26
C ALA A 78 -7.30 15.12 -8.40
N ASP A 79 -8.30 15.62 -9.13
CA ASP A 79 -8.53 17.07 -9.28
C ASP A 79 -8.92 17.74 -7.96
N GLU A 80 -9.73 17.09 -7.12
CA GLU A 80 -10.04 17.59 -5.78
C GLU A 80 -8.78 17.71 -4.92
N ILE A 81 -7.92 16.67 -4.94
CA ILE A 81 -6.67 16.66 -4.20
C ILE A 81 -5.76 17.79 -4.69
N ILE A 82 -5.57 17.93 -6.01
CA ILE A 82 -4.72 18.99 -6.60
C ILE A 82 -5.27 20.38 -6.26
N GLY A 83 -6.59 20.59 -6.38
CA GLY A 83 -7.23 21.85 -5.99
C GLY A 83 -7.03 22.16 -4.50
N THR A 84 -6.97 21.12 -3.66
CA THR A 84 -6.72 21.23 -2.23
C THR A 84 -5.26 21.53 -1.89
N LEU A 85 -4.31 21.07 -2.71
CA LEU A 85 -2.88 21.41 -2.58
C LEU A 85 -2.63 22.89 -2.93
N GLY A 86 -3.38 23.44 -3.88
CA GLY A 86 -3.23 24.82 -4.34
C GLY A 86 -1.83 25.07 -4.91
N GLU A 87 -1.18 26.15 -4.50
CA GLU A 87 0.17 26.51 -4.96
C GLU A 87 1.22 25.42 -4.66
N ALA A 88 1.01 24.62 -3.60
CA ALA A 88 1.94 23.55 -3.22
C ALA A 88 2.08 22.46 -4.31
N ALA A 89 1.05 22.29 -5.15
CA ALA A 89 1.10 21.39 -6.30
C ALA A 89 2.16 21.79 -7.33
N SER A 90 2.45 23.09 -7.44
CA SER A 90 3.39 23.64 -8.44
C SER A 90 4.80 23.86 -7.88
N SER A 91 4.96 24.02 -6.56
CA SER A 91 6.25 24.25 -5.90
C SER A 91 6.95 22.98 -5.41
N GLY A 92 6.30 21.81 -5.56
CA GLY A 92 6.73 20.57 -4.93
C GLY A 92 6.27 20.49 -3.47
N CYS A 93 5.73 19.34 -3.08
CA CYS A 93 5.32 19.08 -1.71
C CYS A 93 5.32 17.58 -1.39
N VAL A 94 5.25 17.22 -0.11
CA VAL A 94 5.01 15.83 0.30
C VAL A 94 3.51 15.65 0.47
N VAL A 95 2.92 14.68 -0.21
CA VAL A 95 1.50 14.32 -0.11
C VAL A 95 1.40 12.92 0.45
N VAL A 96 0.68 12.77 1.56
CA VAL A 96 0.44 11.47 2.20
C VAL A 96 -0.94 10.96 1.77
N LEU A 97 -0.95 9.80 1.13
CA LEU A 97 -2.14 9.11 0.61
C LEU A 97 -2.34 7.83 1.43
N GLN A 98 -3.13 7.93 2.50
CA GLN A 98 -3.32 6.86 3.48
C GLN A 98 -4.64 6.12 3.29
N GLY A 99 -4.70 4.89 3.75
CA GLY A 99 -5.89 4.05 3.65
C GLY A 99 -5.57 2.70 3.04
N LYS A 100 -6.56 1.80 3.13
CA LYS A 100 -6.39 0.40 2.74
C LYS A 100 -5.97 0.29 1.28
N ALA A 101 -5.03 -0.61 0.98
CA ALA A 101 -4.70 -0.94 -0.40
C ALA A 101 -5.95 -1.42 -1.19
N CYS A 102 -6.35 -0.66 -2.20
CA CYS A 102 -7.41 -0.99 -3.16
C CYS A 102 -7.07 -0.46 -4.56
N ASP A 103 -7.77 -0.96 -5.57
CA ASP A 103 -7.50 -0.60 -6.96
C ASP A 103 -7.97 0.83 -7.27
N GLU A 104 -9.05 1.29 -6.63
CA GLU A 104 -9.55 2.66 -6.79
C GLU A 104 -8.53 3.70 -6.30
N LYS A 105 -7.91 3.48 -5.13
CA LYS A 105 -6.84 4.34 -4.60
C LYS A 105 -5.63 4.38 -5.53
N LYS A 106 -5.19 3.22 -6.03
CA LYS A 106 -4.08 3.12 -7.00
C LYS A 106 -4.35 3.91 -8.29
N ALA A 107 -5.59 3.88 -8.76
CA ALA A 107 -5.99 4.68 -9.91
C ALA A 107 -5.85 6.18 -9.62
N VAL A 108 -6.29 6.66 -8.45
CA VAL A 108 -6.12 8.06 -8.05
C VAL A 108 -4.64 8.45 -7.94
N VAL A 109 -3.82 7.61 -7.32
CA VAL A 109 -2.36 7.83 -7.20
C VAL A 109 -1.71 7.96 -8.59
N THR A 110 -2.15 7.14 -9.55
CA THR A 110 -1.66 7.18 -10.93
C THR A 110 -2.05 8.48 -11.63
N GLU A 111 -3.30 8.90 -11.50
CA GLU A 111 -3.81 10.17 -12.05
C GLU A 111 -3.09 11.38 -11.43
N LEU A 112 -2.86 11.37 -10.12
CA LEU A 112 -2.09 12.40 -9.43
C LEU A 112 -0.66 12.51 -10.00
N LYS A 113 0.03 11.37 -10.15
CA LYS A 113 1.38 11.35 -10.74
C LYS A 113 1.38 11.96 -12.14
N TYR A 114 0.39 11.61 -12.96
CA TYR A 114 0.25 12.12 -14.32
C TYR A 114 -0.01 13.64 -14.35
N LYS A 115 -0.92 14.14 -13.50
CA LYS A 115 -1.35 15.55 -13.49
C LYS A 115 -0.35 16.50 -12.83
N LEU A 116 0.39 16.06 -11.82
CA LEU A 116 1.34 16.89 -11.08
C LEU A 116 2.69 17.10 -11.80
N GLY A 117 2.95 16.33 -12.88
CA GLY A 117 4.12 16.50 -13.76
C GLY A 117 5.44 16.11 -13.10
N GLN A 118 5.94 16.91 -12.15
CA GLN A 118 7.12 16.61 -11.33
C GLN A 118 6.70 15.86 -10.06
N ALA A 119 6.18 14.65 -10.24
CA ALA A 119 5.73 13.82 -9.13
C ALA A 119 6.33 12.41 -9.14
N GLU A 120 6.73 11.98 -7.95
CA GLU A 120 7.14 10.60 -7.66
C GLU A 120 6.13 9.91 -6.76
N VAL A 121 5.94 8.61 -6.97
CA VAL A 121 5.11 7.78 -6.10
C VAL A 121 6.04 6.90 -5.28
N TRP A 122 5.91 6.96 -3.96
CA TRP A 122 6.68 6.20 -2.98
C TRP A 122 5.73 5.25 -2.25
N PRO A 123 5.47 4.05 -2.82
CA PRO A 123 4.58 3.07 -2.21
C PRO A 123 5.31 2.32 -1.09
N MET A 124 4.88 2.56 0.16
CA MET A 124 5.52 2.00 1.36
C MET A 124 5.59 0.47 1.32
N VAL A 125 4.52 -0.19 0.85
CA VAL A 125 4.46 -1.65 0.75
C VAL A 125 5.52 -2.21 -0.23
N THR A 126 5.86 -1.45 -1.27
CA THR A 126 6.87 -1.87 -2.25
C THR A 126 8.26 -1.84 -1.66
N PHE A 127 8.57 -0.86 -0.79
CA PHE A 127 9.85 -0.86 -0.06
C PHE A 127 9.96 -2.06 0.88
N PHE A 128 8.88 -2.43 1.59
CA PHE A 128 8.87 -3.65 2.41
C PHE A 128 9.07 -4.90 1.57
N ARG A 129 8.43 -5.00 0.41
CA ARG A 129 8.62 -6.15 -0.51
C ARG A 129 10.05 -6.21 -1.04
N ALA A 130 10.62 -5.09 -1.44
CA ALA A 130 12.00 -5.00 -1.90
C ALA A 130 12.99 -5.42 -0.80
N MET A 131 12.81 -4.91 0.42
CA MET A 131 13.60 -5.33 1.58
C MET A 131 13.44 -6.83 1.85
N THR A 132 12.21 -7.34 1.80
CA THR A 132 11.92 -8.78 1.97
C THR A 132 12.69 -9.62 0.94
N PHE A 133 12.65 -9.22 -0.33
CA PHE A 133 13.35 -9.89 -1.41
C PHE A 133 14.87 -9.92 -1.19
N MET A 134 15.46 -8.79 -0.80
CA MET A 134 16.91 -8.69 -0.55
C MET A 134 17.33 -9.55 0.65
N LEU A 135 16.60 -9.46 1.76
CA LEU A 135 16.93 -10.20 2.98
C LEU A 135 16.65 -11.69 2.85
N LEU A 136 15.64 -12.10 2.06
CA LEU A 136 15.43 -13.51 1.71
C LEU A 136 16.62 -14.05 0.92
N THR A 137 17.05 -13.33 -0.11
CA THR A 137 18.21 -13.71 -0.94
C THR A 137 19.47 -13.87 -0.07
N PHE A 138 19.71 -12.92 0.83
CA PHE A 138 20.83 -12.98 1.78
C PHE A 138 20.71 -14.17 2.75
N SER A 139 19.51 -14.42 3.28
CA SER A 139 19.24 -15.53 4.20
C SER A 139 19.54 -16.87 3.54
N GLU A 140 19.09 -17.06 2.29
CA GLU A 140 19.35 -18.26 1.50
C GLU A 140 20.86 -18.46 1.21
N GLN A 141 21.59 -17.39 0.88
CA GLN A 141 23.03 -17.46 0.63
C GLN A 141 23.86 -17.77 1.88
N THR A 142 23.41 -17.34 3.05
CA THR A 142 24.13 -17.53 4.32
C THR A 142 23.63 -18.72 5.13
N GLY A 143 22.56 -19.40 4.70
CA GLY A 143 21.92 -20.48 5.44
C GLY A 143 21.21 -20.03 6.72
N SER A 144 20.85 -18.75 6.83
CA SER A 144 20.09 -18.18 7.96
C SER A 144 18.60 -18.19 7.67
N THR A 145 17.76 -17.99 8.69
CA THR A 145 16.33 -17.69 8.45
C THR A 145 16.13 -16.18 8.26
N LEU A 146 15.06 -15.79 7.53
CA LEU A 146 14.71 -14.37 7.39
C LEU A 146 14.46 -13.71 8.75
N GLN A 147 13.86 -14.44 9.70
CA GLN A 147 13.60 -13.94 11.05
C GLN A 147 14.91 -13.59 11.77
N ASP A 148 15.94 -14.44 11.68
CA ASP A 148 17.23 -14.18 12.31
C ASP A 148 17.93 -12.94 11.72
N VAL A 149 17.73 -12.69 10.42
CA VAL A 149 18.28 -11.53 9.72
C VAL A 149 17.52 -10.26 10.11
N LEU A 150 16.20 -10.28 10.14
CA LEU A 150 15.35 -9.14 10.50
C LEU A 150 15.48 -8.71 11.97
N GLN A 151 16.02 -9.54 12.84
CA GLN A 151 16.32 -9.15 14.21
C GLN A 151 17.56 -8.26 14.35
N LYS A 152 18.34 -8.11 13.27
CA LYS A 152 19.58 -7.34 13.24
C LYS A 152 19.34 -5.99 12.53
N PRO A 153 19.32 -4.86 13.25
CA PRO A 153 19.06 -3.56 12.65
C PRO A 153 20.03 -3.21 11.51
N GLU A 154 21.29 -3.62 11.62
CA GLU A 154 22.30 -3.44 10.57
C GLU A 154 21.97 -4.17 9.27
N MET A 155 21.26 -5.30 9.35
CA MET A 155 20.83 -6.05 8.18
C MET A 155 19.63 -5.40 7.52
N ILE A 156 18.69 -4.87 8.30
CA ILE A 156 17.57 -4.10 7.78
C ILE A 156 18.09 -2.84 7.08
N ALA A 157 19.02 -2.12 7.72
CA ALA A 157 19.66 -0.95 7.13
C ALA A 157 20.40 -1.29 5.83
N ALA A 158 21.17 -2.39 5.80
CA ALA A 158 21.82 -2.86 4.58
C ALA A 158 20.80 -3.25 3.49
N GLY A 159 19.70 -3.91 3.84
CA GLY A 159 18.63 -4.23 2.90
C GLY A 159 17.99 -2.98 2.28
N ILE A 160 17.86 -1.91 3.06
CA ILE A 160 17.38 -0.60 2.62
C ILE A 160 18.43 0.12 1.75
N GLU A 161 19.71 0.10 2.15
CA GLU A 161 20.81 0.68 1.39
C GLU A 161 21.01 -0.02 0.04
N MET A 162 20.83 -1.34 -0.02
CA MET A 162 20.87 -2.06 -1.29
C MET A 162 19.71 -1.68 -2.22
N ILE A 163 18.55 -1.28 -1.68
CA ILE A 163 17.50 -0.66 -2.50
C ILE A 163 18.04 0.64 -3.10
N GLU A 164 18.73 1.47 -2.30
CA GLU A 164 19.43 2.69 -2.77
C GLU A 164 20.49 2.43 -3.86
N GLU A 165 21.24 1.32 -3.77
CA GLU A 165 22.31 1.00 -4.72
C GLU A 165 21.83 0.34 -6.03
N MET A 166 20.68 -0.33 -6.01
CA MET A 166 20.09 -0.96 -7.21
C MET A 166 19.47 0.05 -8.18
N GLY A 167 19.37 1.32 -7.79
CA GLY A 167 18.93 2.39 -8.66
C GLY A 167 20.05 2.89 -9.57
N GLU A 168 19.89 2.77 -10.88
CA GLU A 168 20.62 3.65 -11.81
C GLU A 168 20.17 5.11 -11.69
N SER A 169 18.99 5.33 -11.08
CA SER A 169 18.42 6.64 -10.81
C SER A 169 18.57 7.04 -9.34
N LYS A 170 18.63 8.36 -9.10
CA LYS A 170 18.66 8.95 -7.76
C LYS A 170 17.25 9.11 -7.16
N SER A 171 16.25 8.45 -7.77
CA SER A 171 14.82 8.62 -7.50
C SER A 171 14.28 7.41 -6.76
N LEU A 172 13.94 7.57 -5.48
CA LEU A 172 13.45 6.47 -4.66
C LEU A 172 12.12 5.88 -5.21
N GLY A 173 11.30 6.71 -5.85
CA GLY A 173 10.06 6.26 -6.51
C GLY A 173 10.32 5.39 -7.74
N GLU A 174 11.28 5.75 -8.59
CA GLU A 174 11.69 4.91 -9.73
C GLU A 174 12.32 3.60 -9.27
N MET A 175 13.08 3.63 -8.17
CA MET A 175 13.71 2.45 -7.60
C MET A 175 12.68 1.48 -7.04
N ALA A 176 11.63 1.98 -6.39
CA ALA A 176 10.48 1.17 -5.98
C ALA A 176 9.81 0.50 -7.20
N ALA A 177 9.58 1.25 -8.28
CA ALA A 177 8.95 0.71 -9.50
C ALA A 177 9.83 -0.36 -10.20
N ASN A 178 11.15 -0.15 -10.22
CA ASN A 178 12.10 -1.11 -10.75
C ASN A 178 12.14 -2.39 -9.90
N ALA A 179 12.20 -2.24 -8.57
CA ALA A 179 12.16 -3.37 -7.64
C ALA A 179 10.85 -4.17 -7.80
N GLU A 180 9.71 -3.50 -7.91
CA GLU A 180 8.42 -4.15 -8.17
C GLU A 180 8.43 -4.95 -9.48
N SER A 181 8.97 -4.38 -10.55
CA SER A 181 9.11 -5.05 -11.85
C SER A 181 10.03 -6.27 -11.76
N MET A 182 11.16 -6.18 -11.06
CA MET A 182 12.08 -7.30 -10.84
C MET A 182 11.41 -8.42 -10.01
N MET A 183 10.71 -8.06 -8.94
CA MET A 183 9.99 -9.02 -8.10
C MET A 183 8.82 -9.69 -8.83
N ALA A 184 8.20 -9.02 -9.80
CA ALA A 184 7.16 -9.63 -10.63
C ALA A 184 7.72 -10.69 -11.61
N MET A 185 9.00 -10.59 -11.97
CA MET A 185 9.66 -11.49 -12.92
C MET A 185 10.40 -12.66 -12.24
N THR A 186 10.61 -12.62 -10.92
CA THR A 186 11.26 -13.70 -10.18
C THR A 186 10.30 -14.87 -9.89
N SER A 187 10.84 -16.09 -9.85
CA SER A 187 10.11 -17.26 -9.34
C SER A 187 9.80 -17.19 -7.84
N ASP A 188 10.44 -16.27 -7.11
CA ASP A 188 10.27 -16.13 -5.66
C ASP A 188 9.13 -15.18 -5.26
N ALA A 189 8.32 -14.68 -6.20
CA ALA A 189 7.21 -13.77 -5.91
C ALA A 189 6.25 -14.28 -4.81
N SER A 190 5.96 -15.60 -4.79
CA SER A 190 5.15 -16.22 -3.73
C SER A 190 5.85 -16.16 -2.37
N LYS A 191 7.14 -16.49 -2.31
CA LYS A 191 7.93 -16.45 -1.07
C LYS A 191 8.00 -15.04 -0.49
N ILE A 192 8.14 -14.03 -1.35
CA ILE A 192 8.12 -12.62 -0.93
C ILE A 192 6.78 -12.30 -0.27
N GLY A 193 5.66 -12.68 -0.88
CA GLY A 193 4.32 -12.48 -0.31
C GLY A 193 4.11 -13.21 1.02
N GLU A 194 4.57 -14.47 1.12
CA GLU A 194 4.47 -15.28 2.34
C GLU A 194 5.28 -14.71 3.51
N ASN A 195 6.41 -14.05 3.21
CA ASN A 195 7.29 -13.48 4.22
C ASN A 195 7.09 -11.97 4.47
N LEU A 196 6.28 -11.30 3.64
CA LEU A 196 6.00 -9.86 3.79
C LEU A 196 5.49 -9.51 5.20
N PRO A 197 4.55 -10.27 5.83
CA PRO A 197 4.13 -9.97 7.20
C PRO A 197 5.29 -9.92 8.21
N LEU A 198 6.32 -10.76 8.06
CA LEU A 198 7.47 -10.73 8.95
C LEU A 198 8.29 -9.44 8.77
N SER A 199 8.50 -9.02 7.53
CA SER A 199 9.17 -7.75 7.23
C SER A 199 8.37 -6.53 7.70
N LEU A 200 7.04 -6.57 7.57
CA LEU A 200 6.13 -5.54 8.10
C LEU A 200 6.17 -5.47 9.63
N GLU A 201 6.44 -6.57 10.31
CA GLU A 201 6.56 -6.60 11.77
C GLU A 201 7.94 -6.09 12.24
N TYR A 202 9.03 -6.48 11.60
CA TYR A 202 10.37 -6.17 12.11
C TYR A 202 11.01 -4.90 11.55
N GLY A 203 10.54 -4.37 10.42
CA GLY A 203 11.20 -3.27 9.70
C GLY A 203 10.51 -1.91 9.74
N GLN A 204 9.43 -1.74 10.51
CA GLN A 204 8.65 -0.49 10.52
C GLN A 204 9.48 0.74 10.87
N GLY A 205 10.18 0.70 11.99
CA GLY A 205 10.92 1.86 12.50
C GLY A 205 12.03 2.27 11.54
N GLU A 206 12.80 1.30 11.08
CA GLU A 206 13.90 1.48 10.16
C GLU A 206 13.43 2.04 8.82
N LEU A 207 12.36 1.49 8.24
CA LEU A 207 11.84 1.96 6.96
C LEU A 207 11.20 3.35 7.06
N ILE A 208 10.45 3.63 8.13
CA ILE A 208 9.86 4.96 8.36
C ILE A 208 10.98 6.01 8.51
N ASN A 209 12.03 5.70 9.29
CA ASN A 209 13.16 6.61 9.47
C ASN A 209 13.94 6.82 8.17
N PHE A 210 14.13 5.77 7.39
CA PHE A 210 14.73 5.84 6.06
C PHE A 210 13.95 6.77 5.13
N VAL A 211 12.65 6.53 4.96
CA VAL A 211 11.78 7.35 4.10
C VAL A 211 11.76 8.80 4.59
N THR A 212 11.66 9.02 5.90
CA THR A 212 11.69 10.37 6.49
C THR A 212 13.02 11.10 6.18
N SER A 213 14.14 10.39 6.27
CA SER A 213 15.45 10.94 5.89
C SER A 213 15.51 11.27 4.40
N ALA A 214 15.00 10.39 3.54
CA ALA A 214 14.95 10.60 2.10
C ALA A 214 14.06 11.80 1.72
N LEU A 215 12.92 11.98 2.38
CA LEU A 215 12.05 13.16 2.20
C LEU A 215 12.79 14.47 2.52
N GLY A 216 13.62 14.47 3.57
CA GLY A 216 14.46 15.62 3.91
C GLY A 216 15.46 15.99 2.80
N LYS A 217 15.93 15.01 2.01
CA LYS A 217 16.86 15.24 0.88
C LYS A 217 16.17 15.83 -0.35
N VAL A 218 14.89 15.54 -0.56
CA VAL A 218 14.10 16.04 -1.71
C VAL A 218 13.30 17.30 -1.39
N ALA A 219 13.24 17.70 -0.12
CA ALA A 219 12.62 18.95 0.30
C ALA A 219 13.26 20.16 -0.43
N GLY A 220 12.42 21.02 -1.00
CA GLY A 220 12.86 22.23 -1.70
C GLY A 220 13.40 22.02 -3.13
N THR A 221 13.33 20.80 -3.68
CA THR A 221 13.76 20.52 -5.06
C THR A 221 12.71 20.88 -6.13
N GLY A 222 11.49 21.22 -5.73
CA GLY A 222 10.34 21.34 -6.64
C GLY A 222 9.60 20.03 -6.89
N LEU A 223 10.12 18.89 -6.40
CA LEU A 223 9.51 17.58 -6.55
C LEU A 223 8.30 17.42 -5.63
N THR A 224 7.20 16.89 -6.18
CA THR A 224 6.09 16.38 -5.39
C THR A 224 6.27 14.89 -5.10
N VAL A 225 6.21 14.49 -3.84
CA VAL A 225 6.32 13.09 -3.43
C VAL A 225 4.97 12.60 -2.92
N LEU A 226 4.40 11.62 -3.61
CA LEU A 226 3.16 10.94 -3.26
C LEU A 226 3.49 9.69 -2.46
N ILE A 227 3.34 9.75 -1.13
CA ILE A 227 3.61 8.62 -0.24
C ILE A 227 2.32 7.82 -0.05
N ASP A 228 2.32 6.60 -0.55
CA ASP A 228 1.16 5.71 -0.53
C ASP A 228 1.36 4.55 0.46
N GLY A 229 0.38 4.31 1.33
CA GLY A 229 0.47 3.27 2.35
C GLY A 229 -0.70 3.26 3.34
N GLU A 230 -0.53 2.48 4.41
CA GLU A 230 -1.51 2.29 5.48
C GLU A 230 -1.35 3.34 6.59
N VAL A 231 -2.44 3.65 7.30
CA VAL A 231 -2.50 4.74 8.29
C VAL A 231 -1.52 4.52 9.44
N GLU A 232 -1.37 3.26 9.87
CA GLU A 232 -0.52 2.83 10.98
C GLU A 232 0.95 3.21 10.75
N THR A 233 1.42 3.08 9.51
CA THR A 233 2.78 3.47 9.09
C THR A 233 2.86 4.96 8.78
N LEU A 234 1.92 5.48 8.00
CA LEU A 234 2.00 6.85 7.46
C LEU A 234 1.79 7.95 8.50
N ARG A 235 1.17 7.68 9.64
CA ARG A 235 1.04 8.66 10.74
C ARG A 235 2.38 9.19 11.26
N TYR A 236 3.48 8.46 11.04
CA TYR A 236 4.82 8.85 11.47
C TYR A 236 5.55 9.74 10.45
N ILE A 237 5.01 9.90 9.24
CA ILE A 237 5.60 10.73 8.18
C ILE A 237 4.99 12.13 8.22
N ARG A 238 5.78 13.19 8.41
CA ARG A 238 5.24 14.56 8.51
C ARG A 238 4.80 15.09 7.15
N SER A 239 3.58 15.64 7.09
CA SER A 239 3.11 16.42 5.95
C SER A 239 1.83 17.18 6.31
N PRO A 240 1.69 18.46 5.90
CA PRO A 240 0.42 19.19 5.99
C PRO A 240 -0.62 18.74 4.95
N HIS A 241 -0.22 17.90 3.97
CA HIS A 241 -1.07 17.44 2.87
C HIS A 241 -1.38 15.96 3.05
N ARG A 242 -2.40 15.66 3.84
CA ARG A 242 -2.83 14.29 4.17
C ARG A 242 -4.22 13.99 3.63
N PHE A 243 -4.36 12.87 2.92
CA PHE A 243 -5.60 12.39 2.34
C PHE A 243 -5.85 10.93 2.70
N GLU A 244 -7.07 10.62 3.11
CA GLU A 244 -7.51 9.27 3.49
C GLU A 244 -8.62 8.79 2.56
N PHE A 245 -8.50 7.53 2.13
CA PHE A 245 -9.38 6.84 1.20
C PHE A 245 -10.08 5.66 1.87
#